data_AF-A0A7W5AFY2-F1
#
_entry.id   AF-A0A7W5AFY2-F1
#
_cell.length_a   1.000
_cell.length_b   1.000
_cell.length_c   1.000
_cell.angle_alpha   90.00
_cell.angle_beta   90.00
_cell.angle_gamma   90.00
#
_symmetry.space_group_name_H-M   'P 1'
#
loop_
_entity.id
_entity.type
_entity.pdbx_description
1 polymer ?
#
loop_
_entity_poly.entity_id
_entity_poly.type
_entity_poly.pdbx_seq_one_letter_code
_entity_poly.pdbx_strand_id
1 'polypeptide(L)'
;MTPSAGDLLAAVVARAVADFAGRNAFVRGGSAVHAVATVRWLGELEVPAPLCHVGVSGGELAALRPTAAAVTCRRCLRKQGADELAAFPHTEQLTLFPTRPRTGADHVSGDR
;
A
#
# COMPACT_ATOMS: atom_id res chain seq x y z
N MET A 1 35.40 12.12 -7.59
CA MET A 1 34.56 10.98 -8.01
C MET A 1 33.13 11.51 -8.09
N THR A 2 32.53 11.50 -9.28
CA THR A 2 31.19 12.09 -9.49
C THR A 2 30.12 11.08 -9.06
N PRO A 3 29.10 11.48 -8.27
CA PRO A 3 28.03 10.57 -7.88
C PRO A 3 27.30 10.04 -9.11
N SER A 4 26.91 8.77 -9.07
CA SER A 4 26.10 8.16 -10.12
C SER A 4 24.66 8.67 -10.04
N ALA A 5 23.90 8.47 -11.12
CA ALA A 5 22.46 8.76 -11.10
C ALA A 5 21.72 7.95 -10.01
N GLY A 6 22.17 6.71 -9.76
CA GLY A 6 21.64 5.88 -8.68
C GLY A 6 21.89 6.48 -7.30
N ASP A 7 23.10 6.99 -7.05
CA ASP A 7 23.44 7.64 -5.77
C ASP A 7 22.60 8.89 -5.53
N LEU A 8 22.41 9.72 -6.57
CA LEU A 8 21.57 10.90 -6.48
C LEU A 8 20.10 10.55 -6.20
N LEU A 9 19.58 9.53 -6.87
CA LEU A 9 18.20 9.08 -6.64
C LEU A 9 18.02 8.51 -5.23
N ALA A 10 18.97 7.69 -4.76
CA ALA A 10 18.97 7.16 -3.40
C ALA A 10 18.99 8.28 -2.36
N ALA A 11 19.78 9.34 -2.58
CA ALA A 11 19.82 10.50 -1.69
C ALA A 11 18.47 11.25 -1.65
N VAL A 12 17.81 11.44 -2.80
CA VAL A 12 16.47 12.06 -2.88
C VAL A 12 15.44 11.22 -2.12
N VAL A 13 15.46 9.91 -2.33
CA VAL A 13 14.55 8.97 -1.66
C VAL A 13 14.77 8.96 -0.15
N ALA A 14 16.03 8.87 0.31
CA ALA A 14 16.37 8.91 1.72
C ALA A 14 15.90 10.21 2.38
N ARG A 15 16.05 11.35 1.69
CA ARG A 15 15.54 12.63 2.18
C ARG A 15 14.02 12.62 2.29
N ALA A 16 13.32 12.12 1.27
CA ALA A 16 11.86 12.02 1.31
C ALA A 16 11.41 11.14 2.48
N VAL A 17 11.99 9.95 2.68
CA VAL A 17 11.66 9.09 3.82
C VAL A 17 11.87 9.81 5.15
N ALA A 18 12.98 10.52 5.32
CA ALA A 18 13.26 11.30 6.53
C ALA A 18 12.21 12.42 6.76
N ASP A 19 11.76 13.09 5.71
CA ASP A 19 10.76 14.16 5.80
C ASP A 19 9.37 13.65 6.24
N PHE A 20 9.09 12.36 6.05
CA PHE A 20 7.85 11.69 6.45
C PHE A 20 7.96 10.84 7.73
N ALA A 21 9.14 10.76 8.36
CA ALA A 21 9.32 10.01 9.60
C ALA A 21 8.35 10.48 10.70
N GLY A 22 7.45 9.58 11.13
CA GLY A 22 6.43 9.87 12.15
C GLY A 22 5.35 10.88 11.72
N ARG A 23 5.21 11.15 10.41
CA ARG A 23 4.27 12.14 9.88
C ARG A 23 3.25 11.52 8.95
N ASN A 24 2.08 12.14 8.92
CA ASN A 24 1.02 11.87 7.96
C ASN A 24 1.18 12.77 6.72
N ALA A 25 0.30 12.62 5.73
CA ALA A 25 0.36 13.43 4.52
C ALA A 25 -1.00 13.94 4.06
N PHE A 26 -1.01 15.13 3.48
CA PHE A 26 -2.03 15.51 2.50
C PHE A 26 -1.58 15.04 1.12
N VAL A 27 -2.52 14.55 0.33
CA VAL A 27 -2.35 14.33 -1.12
C VAL A 27 -2.75 15.60 -1.85
N ARG A 28 -2.01 15.98 -2.89
CA ARG A 28 -2.30 17.14 -3.76
C ARG A 28 -3.78 17.18 -4.18
N GLY A 29 -4.43 18.33 -3.94
CA GLY A 29 -5.85 18.54 -4.29
C GLY A 29 -6.86 17.92 -3.32
N GLY A 30 -6.42 17.24 -2.26
CA GLY A 30 -7.28 16.67 -1.22
C GLY A 30 -7.20 17.42 0.10
N SER A 31 -8.24 17.28 0.92
CA SER A 31 -8.31 17.80 2.31
C SER A 31 -8.18 16.71 3.38
N ALA A 32 -8.25 15.44 2.99
CA ALA A 32 -8.07 14.32 3.91
C ALA A 32 -6.59 14.16 4.30
N VAL A 33 -6.35 13.83 5.57
CA VAL A 33 -5.04 13.46 6.08
C VAL A 33 -4.90 11.94 6.00
N HIS A 34 -3.83 11.49 5.36
CA HIS A 34 -3.54 10.08 5.12
C HIS A 34 -2.42 9.60 6.04
N ALA A 35 -2.59 8.41 6.59
CA ALA A 35 -1.47 7.66 7.15
C ALA A 35 -0.45 7.38 6.03
N VAL A 36 0.84 7.49 6.34
CA VAL A 36 1.93 7.22 5.40
C VAL A 36 2.63 5.92 5.78
N ALA A 37 2.96 5.13 4.77
CA ALA A 37 3.81 3.96 4.88
C ALA A 37 4.92 4.04 3.82
N THR A 38 5.99 3.28 4.03
CA THR A 38 7.05 3.11 3.04
C THR A 38 6.68 1.98 2.10
N VAL A 39 6.80 2.20 0.79
CA VAL A 39 6.47 1.19 -0.24
C VAL A 39 7.60 1.07 -1.25
N ARG A 40 7.82 -0.14 -1.77
CA ARG A 40 8.79 -0.37 -2.85
C ARG A 40 8.37 0.35 -4.12
N TRP A 41 9.30 1.03 -4.77
CA TRP A 41 9.04 1.81 -5.98
C TRP A 41 9.91 1.38 -7.17
N LEU A 42 11.22 1.54 -7.07
CA LEU A 42 12.16 1.25 -8.16
C LEU A 42 13.34 0.43 -7.65
N GLY A 43 13.42 -0.84 -8.09
CA GLY A 43 14.37 -1.79 -7.52
C GLY A 43 14.14 -1.92 -6.01
N GLU A 44 15.20 -1.72 -5.23
CA GLU A 44 15.17 -1.75 -3.76
C GLU A 44 14.85 -0.37 -3.13
N LEU A 45 14.60 0.67 -3.94
CA LEU A 45 14.26 1.99 -3.41
C LEU A 45 12.81 1.98 -2.91
N GLU A 46 12.64 2.43 -1.67
CA GLU A 46 11.35 2.59 -1.05
C GLU A 46 11.00 4.05 -0.80
N VAL A 47 9.75 4.42 -1.03
CA VAL A 47 9.28 5.80 -0.95
C VAL A 47 8.07 5.93 -0.02
N PRO A 48 7.86 7.10 0.60
CA PRO A 48 6.64 7.37 1.32
C PRO A 48 5.43 7.37 0.38
N ALA A 49 4.37 6.69 0.79
CA ALA A 49 3.09 6.65 0.10
C ALA A 49 1.93 6.64 1.11
N PRO A 50 0.73 7.14 0.76
CA PRO A 50 -0.46 6.94 1.57
C PRO A 50 -0.73 5.44 1.74
N LEU A 51 -1.03 5.02 2.97
CA LEU A 51 -1.36 3.63 3.30
C LEU A 51 -2.53 3.06 2.48
N CYS A 52 -3.42 3.95 1.99
CA CYS A 52 -4.53 3.59 1.11
C CYS A 52 -4.19 3.57 -0.39
N HIS A 53 -2.94 3.88 -0.76
CA HIS A 53 -2.39 3.94 -2.11
C HIS A 53 -3.09 4.90 -3.09
N VAL A 54 -3.91 5.83 -2.59
CA VAL A 54 -4.61 6.83 -3.43
C VAL A 54 -3.72 8.03 -3.70
N GLY A 55 -3.74 8.51 -4.95
CA GLY A 55 -3.23 9.84 -5.31
C GLY A 55 -1.71 9.96 -5.42
N VAL A 56 -1.00 8.83 -5.51
CA VAL A 56 0.44 8.74 -5.80
C VAL A 56 0.66 7.79 -6.97
N SER A 57 0.30 8.22 -8.17
CA SER A 57 0.60 7.45 -9.38
C SER A 57 2.12 7.41 -9.60
N GLY A 58 2.69 6.21 -9.72
CA GLY A 58 4.08 6.05 -10.16
C GLY A 58 5.15 6.65 -9.23
N GLY A 59 4.85 6.85 -7.94
CA GLY A 59 5.84 7.34 -6.97
C GLY A 59 6.09 8.86 -6.99
N GLU A 60 5.11 9.67 -7.42
CA GLU A 60 5.19 11.14 -7.37
C GLU A 60 5.35 11.66 -5.92
N LEU A 61 6.60 11.74 -5.45
CA LEU A 61 6.94 12.22 -4.09
C LEU A 61 6.39 13.62 -3.82
N ALA A 62 6.38 14.49 -4.83
CA ALA A 62 5.88 15.84 -4.74
C ALA A 62 4.35 15.94 -4.59
N ALA A 63 3.61 14.84 -4.82
CA ALA A 63 2.17 14.80 -4.59
C ALA A 63 1.81 14.79 -3.10
N LEU A 64 2.78 14.53 -2.21
CA LEU A 64 2.57 14.44 -0.78
C LEU A 64 3.13 15.66 -0.05
N ARG A 65 2.31 16.21 0.84
CA ARG A 65 2.74 17.25 1.79
C ARG A 65 2.71 16.69 3.21
N PRO A 66 3.84 16.63 3.93
CA PRO A 66 3.89 16.10 5.28
C PRO A 66 3.11 16.97 6.27
N THR A 67 2.51 16.34 7.28
CA THR A 67 1.75 17.00 8.34
C THR A 67 1.77 16.18 9.64
N ALA A 68 1.69 16.88 10.77
CA ALA A 68 1.53 16.26 12.09
C ALA A 68 0.04 16.06 12.48
N ALA A 69 -0.89 16.53 11.64
CA ALA A 69 -2.32 16.35 11.89
C ALA A 69 -2.72 14.87 11.95
N ALA A 70 -3.77 14.56 12.72
CA ALA A 70 -4.31 13.20 12.82
C ALA A 70 -4.92 12.72 11.50
N VAL A 71 -4.89 11.41 11.28
CA VAL A 71 -5.44 10.77 10.07
C VAL A 71 -6.95 10.97 10.00
N THR A 72 -7.44 11.49 8.87
CA THR A 72 -8.88 11.68 8.61
C THR A 72 -9.38 10.88 7.42
N CYS A 73 -8.48 10.29 6.62
CA CYS A 73 -8.86 9.41 5.52
C CYS A 73 -9.48 8.11 6.04
N ARG A 74 -10.77 7.90 5.76
CA ARG A 74 -11.52 6.70 6.18
C ARG A 74 -10.87 5.38 5.72
N ARG A 75 -10.20 5.35 4.57
CA ARG A 75 -9.50 4.14 4.08
C ARG A 75 -8.24 3.85 4.90
N CYS A 76 -7.47 4.89 5.25
CA CYS A 76 -6.29 4.73 6.11
C CYS A 76 -6.71 4.28 7.51
N LEU A 77 -7.74 4.89 8.10
CA LEU A 77 -8.24 4.50 9.42
C LEU A 77 -8.69 3.03 9.44
N ARG A 78 -9.41 2.56 8.42
CA ARG A 78 -9.79 1.14 8.31
C ARG A 78 -8.59 0.20 8.21
N LYS A 79 -7.55 0.58 7.45
CA LYS A 79 -6.34 -0.25 7.33
C LYS A 79 -5.56 -0.31 8.65
N GLN A 80 -5.43 0.81 9.35
CA GLN A 80 -4.77 0.84 10.66
C GLN A 80 -5.50 -0.05 11.69
N GLY A 81 -6.84 0.01 11.73
CA GLY A 81 -7.62 -0.88 12.60
C GLY A 81 -7.60 -2.35 12.14
N ALA A 82 -7.41 -2.63 10.85
CA ALA A 82 -7.24 -4.01 10.36
C ALA A 82 -5.89 -4.61 10.77
N ASP A 83 -4.82 -3.81 10.80
CA ASP A 83 -3.51 -4.25 11.31
C ASP A 83 -3.60 -4.57 12.82
N GLU A 84 -4.34 -3.77 13.60
CA GLU A 84 -4.62 -4.09 15.01
C GLU A 84 -5.37 -5.41 15.16
N LEU A 85 -6.36 -5.68 14.30
CA LEU A 85 -7.11 -6.95 14.31
C LEU A 85 -6.26 -8.15 13.85
N ALA A 86 -5.33 -7.94 12.92
CA ALA A 86 -4.41 -8.98 12.44
C ALA A 86 -3.36 -9.38 13.49
N ALA A 87 -3.10 -8.53 14.48
CA ALA A 87 -2.23 -8.84 15.62
C ALA A 87 -2.86 -9.84 16.61
N PHE A 88 -4.17 -10.09 16.52
CA PHE A 88 -4.82 -11.15 17.28
C PHE A 88 -4.62 -12.51 16.59
N PRO A 89 -4.47 -13.60 17.36
CA PRO A 89 -4.38 -14.94 16.79
C PRO A 89 -5.62 -15.19 15.94
N HIS A 90 -5.39 -15.61 14.69
CA HIS A 90 -6.43 -15.80 13.70
C HIS A 90 -7.45 -16.82 14.25
N THR A 91 -8.63 -16.34 14.65
CA THR A 91 -9.78 -17.23 14.85
C THR A 91 -10.06 -17.91 13.51
N GLU A 92 -10.18 -19.24 13.56
CA GLU A 92 -10.32 -20.11 12.39
C GLU A 92 -11.21 -19.48 11.31
N GLN A 93 -10.65 -19.30 10.12
CA GLN A 93 -11.37 -18.71 9.00
C GLN A 93 -12.53 -19.62 8.63
N LEU A 94 -13.76 -19.13 8.81
CA LEU A 94 -14.97 -19.86 8.43
C LEU A 94 -14.89 -20.21 6.93
N THR A 95 -15.00 -21.50 6.61
CA THR A 95 -15.09 -21.97 5.23
C THR A 95 -16.35 -21.40 4.57
N LEU A 96 -16.17 -20.36 3.75
CA LEU A 96 -17.27 -19.70 3.03
C LEU A 96 -17.89 -20.61 1.96
N PHE A 97 -17.11 -21.55 1.43
CA PHE A 97 -17.57 -22.55 0.48
C PHE A 97 -16.93 -23.91 0.82
N PRO A 98 -17.72 -24.95 1.14
CA PRO A 98 -17.16 -26.29 1.25
C PRO A 98 -16.63 -26.74 -0.12
N THR A 99 -15.44 -27.34 -0.15
CA THR A 99 -14.86 -27.89 -1.38
C THR A 99 -15.74 -29.03 -1.87
N ARG A 100 -16.57 -28.78 -2.89
CA ARG A 100 -17.34 -29.85 -3.52
C ARG A 100 -16.37 -30.70 -4.35
N PRO A 101 -16.30 -32.03 -4.15
CA PRO A 101 -15.45 -32.85 -4.99
C PRO A 101 -15.90 -32.69 -6.45
N ARG A 102 -14.94 -32.41 -7.34
CA ARG A 102 -15.16 -32.45 -8.79
C ARG A 102 -15.45 -33.90 -9.17
N THR A 103 -16.72 -34.28 -9.24
CA THR A 103 -17.11 -35.53 -9.91
C THR A 103 -16.87 -35.34 -11.40
N GLY A 104 -15.77 -35.88 -11.89
CA GLY A 104 -15.50 -35.97 -13.31
C GLY A 104 -16.50 -36.88 -13.99
N ALA A 105 -17.21 -36.35 -14.97
CA ALA A 105 -17.76 -37.06 -16.13
C ALA A 105 -18.29 -36.02 -17.11
N ASP A 106 -17.39 -35.27 -17.76
CA ASP A 106 -17.74 -34.58 -19.00
C ASP A 106 -17.91 -35.66 -20.08
N HIS A 107 -19.13 -36.16 -20.26
CA HIS A 107 -19.49 -36.86 -21.48
C HIS A 107 -19.54 -35.85 -22.61
N VAL A 108 -18.46 -35.76 -23.38
CA VAL A 108 -18.54 -35.23 -24.75
C VAL A 108 -19.27 -36.29 -25.57
N SER A 109 -20.52 -36.03 -25.93
CA SER A 109 -21.19 -36.74 -27.02
C SER A 109 -21.36 -35.72 -28.14
N GLY A 110 -20.35 -35.67 -29.01
CA GLY A 110 -20.53 -35.10 -30.33
C GLY A 110 -21.36 -36.08 -31.15
N ASP A 111 -22.50 -35.63 -31.65
CA ASP A 111 -23.11 -36.26 -32.82
C ASP A 111 -23.88 -35.20 -33.62
N ARG A 112 -23.39 -35.04 -34.87
CA ARG A 112 -23.93 -34.32 -36.03
C ARG A 112 -23.78 -32.80 -36.12
#